data_AF-A0AAD7WYQ9-F1
#
_entry.id   AF-A0AAD7WYQ9-F1
#
_cell.length_a   1.000
_cell.length_b   1.000
_cell.length_c   1.000
_cell.angle_alpha   90.00
_cell.angle_beta   90.00
_cell.angle_gamma   90.00
#
_symmetry.space_group_name_H-M   'P 1'
#
loop_
_entity.id
_entity.type
_entity.pdbx_description
1 polymer ?
#
loop_
_entity_poly.entity_id
_entity_poly.type
_entity_poly.pdbx_seq_one_letter_code
_entity_poly.pdbx_strand_id
1 'polypeptide(L)'
;SPLSFSFTVPYHRVSPFVPTRRTHRYTELNETMAVPPAYADLGKSAKDIFSKGYGFGIVKLDLKTKSQSGVEFTTSGSSNTDTGKAAGNLETKYKVQDLGLSFSQKWNTDNTLATEITLEDQLAQGLKLTFDTSFVPNTGKKSGKLKTGYKRDYINLGCDLDFDFAGPTVHAAAVIGYEGWLAGYQMAFDTAKSKLAQNNFALGYKAGDFQLHV
;
A
#
# COMPACT_ATOMS: atom_id res chain seq x y z
N SER A 1 -34.88 62.50 -46.86
CA SER A 1 -35.44 62.57 -45.49
C SER A 1 -36.88 62.07 -45.57
N PRO A 2 -37.32 61.09 -44.75
CA PRO A 2 -36.93 60.86 -43.35
C PRO A 2 -36.28 59.50 -43.06
N LEU A 3 -35.54 59.44 -41.95
CA LEU A 3 -35.00 58.23 -41.32
C LEU A 3 -36.08 57.60 -40.42
N SER A 4 -36.37 56.31 -40.62
CA SER A 4 -37.14 55.49 -39.68
C SER A 4 -36.18 54.62 -38.86
N PHE A 5 -36.12 54.88 -37.55
CA PHE A 5 -35.44 54.03 -36.57
C PHE A 5 -36.41 52.95 -36.07
N SER A 6 -36.12 51.68 -36.35
CA SER A 6 -36.80 50.53 -35.74
C SER A 6 -35.94 49.97 -34.61
N PHE A 7 -36.44 50.06 -33.38
CA PHE A 7 -35.87 49.38 -32.22
C PHE A 7 -36.37 47.93 -32.17
N THR A 8 -35.46 46.96 -32.22
CA THR A 8 -35.75 45.54 -31.98
C THR A 8 -35.38 45.19 -30.55
N VAL A 9 -36.39 44.86 -29.74
CA VAL A 9 -36.22 44.32 -28.38
C VAL A 9 -36.05 42.79 -28.49
N PRO A 10 -34.96 42.20 -27.96
CA PRO A 10 -34.82 40.75 -27.97
C PRO A 10 -35.67 40.09 -26.87
N TYR A 11 -36.65 39.29 -27.31
CA TYR A 11 -37.48 38.40 -26.49
C TYR A 11 -36.62 37.42 -25.68
N HIS A 12 -36.75 37.44 -24.35
CA HIS A 12 -36.24 36.41 -23.46
C HIS A 12 -37.05 35.12 -23.62
N ARG A 13 -36.38 34.05 -24.08
CA ARG A 13 -36.93 32.68 -24.08
C ARG A 13 -36.84 32.12 -22.67
N VAL A 14 -37.99 32.03 -21.99
CA VAL A 14 -38.14 31.34 -20.70
C VAL A 14 -38.11 29.83 -20.96
N SER A 15 -37.10 29.14 -20.44
CA SER A 15 -36.99 27.68 -20.52
C SER A 15 -38.02 27.01 -19.59
N PRO A 16 -38.77 25.98 -20.02
CA PRO A 16 -39.72 25.30 -19.15
C PRO A 16 -38.99 24.47 -18.08
N PHE A 17 -39.39 24.68 -16.83
CA PHE A 17 -38.98 23.92 -15.64
C PHE A 17 -39.51 22.48 -15.76
N VAL A 18 -38.64 21.54 -16.11
CA VAL A 18 -38.95 20.10 -16.07
C VAL A 18 -38.80 19.63 -14.62
N PRO A 19 -39.85 19.07 -13.99
CA PRO A 19 -39.72 18.52 -12.64
C PRO A 19 -38.87 17.25 -12.69
N THR A 20 -37.65 17.33 -12.16
CA THR A 20 -36.77 16.19 -11.95
C THR A 20 -37.46 15.20 -11.02
N ARG A 21 -38.10 14.16 -11.57
CA ARG A 21 -38.46 12.97 -10.79
C ARG A 21 -37.16 12.45 -10.20
N ARG A 22 -37.02 12.55 -8.87
CA ARG A 22 -36.05 11.74 -8.11
C ARG A 22 -36.46 10.29 -8.29
N THR A 23 -36.04 9.68 -9.38
CA THR A 23 -35.87 8.23 -9.44
C THR A 23 -34.83 7.90 -8.39
N HIS A 24 -35.28 7.33 -7.28
CA HIS A 24 -34.45 6.51 -6.41
C HIS A 24 -33.79 5.46 -7.30
N ARG A 25 -32.59 5.77 -7.79
CA ARG A 25 -31.65 4.76 -8.25
C ARG A 25 -31.32 3.96 -7.00
N TYR A 26 -32.03 2.86 -6.80
CA TYR A 26 -31.48 1.71 -6.11
C TYR A 26 -30.22 1.39 -6.91
N THR A 27 -29.08 1.88 -6.46
CA THR A 27 -27.79 1.35 -6.88
C THR A 27 -27.87 -0.14 -6.63
N GLU A 28 -28.03 -0.91 -7.69
CA GLU A 28 -27.59 -2.29 -7.72
C GLU A 28 -26.15 -2.26 -7.20
N LEU A 29 -25.99 -2.62 -5.93
CA LEU A 29 -24.73 -3.02 -5.36
C LEU A 29 -24.35 -4.28 -6.12
N ASN A 30 -23.75 -4.09 -7.28
CA ASN A 30 -22.90 -5.10 -7.87
C ASN A 30 -21.73 -5.22 -6.91
N GLU A 31 -21.93 -5.99 -5.84
CA GLU A 31 -20.93 -6.38 -4.86
C GLU A 31 -19.90 -7.27 -5.54
N THR A 32 -19.09 -6.69 -6.43
CA THR A 32 -17.73 -7.18 -6.62
C THR A 32 -17.00 -6.84 -5.32
N MET A 33 -17.13 -7.73 -4.33
CA MET A 33 -16.57 -7.54 -3.00
C MET A 33 -15.06 -7.32 -3.10
N ALA A 34 -14.62 -6.18 -2.56
CA ALA A 34 -13.22 -5.78 -2.64
C ALA A 34 -12.34 -6.82 -1.96
N VAL A 35 -11.26 -7.20 -2.64
CA VAL A 35 -10.18 -8.04 -2.10
C VAL A 35 -9.79 -7.51 -0.71
N PRO A 36 -9.87 -8.34 0.35
CA PRO A 36 -9.50 -7.88 1.69
C PRO A 36 -8.00 -7.51 1.73
N PRO A 37 -7.61 -6.51 2.53
CA PRO A 37 -6.20 -6.12 2.67
C PRO A 37 -5.37 -7.30 3.20
N ALA A 38 -4.06 -7.27 2.95
CA ALA A 38 -3.16 -8.25 3.55
C ALA A 38 -3.18 -8.06 5.07
N TYR A 39 -2.89 -9.11 5.83
CA TYR A 39 -2.87 -9.03 7.30
C TYR A 39 -1.97 -7.89 7.79
N ALA A 40 -0.81 -7.70 7.16
CA ALA A 40 0.13 -6.63 7.48
C ALA A 40 -0.41 -5.21 7.17
N ASP A 41 -1.42 -5.10 6.30
CA ASP A 41 -2.06 -3.84 5.94
C ASP A 41 -3.33 -3.58 6.78
N LEU A 42 -3.77 -4.52 7.63
CA LEU A 42 -4.86 -4.30 8.57
C LEU A 42 -4.47 -3.21 9.58
N GLY A 43 -5.29 -2.16 9.69
CA GLY A 43 -5.03 -1.03 10.60
C GLY A 43 -3.94 -0.07 10.13
N LYS A 44 -3.37 -0.28 8.93
CA LYS A 44 -2.33 0.60 8.35
C LYS A 44 -2.79 2.04 8.24
N SER A 45 -4.04 2.29 7.87
CA SER A 45 -4.58 3.65 7.80
C SER A 45 -4.58 4.35 9.16
N ALA A 46 -4.97 3.66 10.23
CA ALA A 46 -4.91 4.20 11.59
C ALA A 46 -3.47 4.41 12.05
N LYS A 47 -2.60 3.41 11.86
CA LYS A 47 -1.18 3.49 12.18
C LYS A 47 -0.48 4.62 11.41
N ASP A 48 -0.82 4.83 10.15
CA ASP A 48 -0.27 5.88 9.32
C ASP A 48 -0.60 7.27 9.87
N ILE A 49 -1.82 7.49 10.39
CA ILE A 49 -2.20 8.76 11.03
C ILE A 49 -1.37 9.01 12.30
N PHE A 50 -1.17 7.97 13.11
CA PHE A 50 -0.38 8.09 14.34
C PHE A 50 1.14 8.12 14.11
N SER A 51 1.63 7.62 12.97
CA SER A 51 3.07 7.57 12.68
C SER A 51 3.55 8.67 11.75
N LYS A 52 2.70 9.19 10.84
CA LYS A 52 3.05 10.30 9.96
C LYS A 52 2.89 11.62 10.69
N GLY A 53 4.01 12.25 11.04
CA GLY A 53 4.05 13.58 11.66
C GLY A 53 4.35 13.57 13.17
N TYR A 54 4.26 12.41 13.83
CA TYR A 54 4.68 12.23 15.23
C TYR A 54 6.13 11.76 15.29
N GLY A 55 7.05 12.72 15.24
CA GLY A 55 8.50 12.51 15.37
C GLY A 55 9.11 13.52 16.33
N PHE A 56 8.62 13.57 17.57
CA PHE A 56 9.26 14.38 18.62
C PHE A 56 10.71 13.91 18.77
N GLY A 57 11.66 14.83 18.61
CA GLY A 57 13.08 14.50 18.67
C GLY A 57 13.69 13.98 17.36
N ILE A 58 12.96 13.92 16.24
CA ILE A 58 13.49 13.47 14.94
C ILE A 58 13.02 14.38 13.81
N VAL A 59 13.97 15.08 13.18
CA VAL A 59 13.73 15.84 11.95
C VAL A 59 13.88 14.90 10.77
N LYS A 60 12.80 14.64 10.03
CA LYS A 60 12.81 13.80 8.83
C LYS A 60 12.49 14.64 7.59
N LEU A 61 13.34 14.53 6.58
CA LEU A 61 13.20 15.09 5.25
C LEU A 61 13.01 13.92 4.28
N ASP A 62 11.91 13.91 3.54
CA ASP A 62 11.65 12.93 2.48
C ASP A 62 11.50 13.69 1.15
N LEU A 63 12.41 13.47 0.20
CA LEU A 63 12.32 13.93 -1.18
C LEU A 63 11.90 12.77 -2.07
N LYS A 64 10.75 12.89 -2.72
CA LYS A 64 10.30 11.94 -3.73
C LYS A 64 10.31 12.60 -5.11
N THR A 65 11.09 12.02 -6.02
CA THR A 65 11.22 12.48 -7.40
C THR A 65 10.78 11.36 -8.33
N LYS A 66 9.97 11.69 -9.33
CA LYS A 66 9.57 10.74 -10.37
C LYS A 66 10.17 11.18 -11.69
N SER A 67 11.00 10.33 -12.28
CA SER A 67 11.58 10.55 -13.60
C SER A 67 10.53 10.30 -14.69
N GLN A 68 10.69 10.97 -15.84
CA GLN A 68 9.90 10.71 -17.05
C GLN A 68 10.04 9.27 -17.54
N SER A 69 11.16 8.61 -17.23
CA SER A 69 11.44 7.21 -17.56
C SER A 69 10.72 6.21 -16.64
N GLY A 70 9.84 6.66 -15.73
CA GLY A 70 9.07 5.79 -14.83
C GLY A 70 9.80 5.34 -13.55
N VAL A 71 11.05 5.78 -13.35
CA VAL A 71 11.82 5.54 -12.13
C VAL A 71 11.40 6.53 -11.03
N GLU A 72 11.04 6.02 -9.85
CA GLU A 72 10.73 6.79 -8.65
C GLU A 72 11.92 6.74 -7.69
N PHE A 73 12.55 7.88 -7.43
CA PHE A 73 13.60 8.04 -6.43
C PHE A 73 13.01 8.64 -5.16
N THR A 74 13.21 8.01 -4.02
CA THR A 74 12.84 8.52 -2.71
C THR A 74 14.11 8.63 -1.87
N THR A 75 14.60 9.85 -1.69
CA THR A 75 15.73 10.15 -0.80
C THR A 75 15.17 10.66 0.50
N SER A 76 15.52 10.01 1.59
CA SER A 76 15.06 10.34 2.93
C SER A 76 16.26 10.56 3.85
N GLY A 77 16.26 11.65 4.59
CA GLY A 77 17.25 11.97 5.62
C GLY A 77 16.53 12.20 6.94
N SER A 78 16.96 11.51 7.99
CA SER A 78 16.45 11.73 9.35
C SER A 78 17.59 12.10 10.29
N SER A 79 17.39 13.13 11.10
CA SER A 79 18.30 13.53 12.16
C SER A 79 17.58 13.44 13.50
N ASN A 80 18.12 12.66 14.41
CA ASN A 80 17.61 12.57 15.77
C ASN A 80 18.24 13.71 16.61
N THR A 81 17.43 14.63 17.12
CA THR A 81 17.89 15.81 17.89
C THR A 81 18.31 15.48 19.32
N ASP A 82 17.89 14.34 19.87
CA ASP A 82 18.29 13.90 21.23
C ASP A 82 19.67 13.23 21.24
N THR A 83 19.99 12.48 20.18
CA THR A 83 21.26 11.71 20.07
C THR A 83 22.26 12.31 19.08
N GLY A 84 21.86 13.32 18.31
CA GLY A 84 22.67 13.92 17.24
C GLY A 84 22.94 13.00 16.05
N LYS A 85 22.36 11.79 16.01
CA LYS A 85 22.60 10.82 14.93
C LYS A 85 21.79 11.16 13.70
N ALA A 86 22.45 11.23 12.55
CA ALA A 86 21.83 11.35 11.24
C ALA A 86 21.85 10.02 10.49
N ALA A 87 20.75 9.68 9.83
CA ALA A 87 20.61 8.53 8.97
C ALA A 87 20.03 8.96 7.63
N GLY A 88 20.64 8.50 6.54
CA GLY A 88 20.16 8.66 5.18
C GLY A 88 19.67 7.34 4.62
N ASN A 89 18.68 7.42 3.75
CA ASN A 89 18.13 6.29 3.04
C ASN A 89 17.70 6.71 1.64
N LEU A 90 18.20 6.00 0.63
CA LEU A 90 17.92 6.19 -0.78
C LEU A 90 17.15 4.96 -1.28
N GLU A 91 15.91 5.15 -1.72
CA GLU A 91 15.09 4.12 -2.35
C GLU A 91 14.89 4.46 -3.83
N THR A 92 15.26 3.55 -4.73
CA THR A 92 15.04 3.64 -6.16
C THR A 92 14.05 2.58 -6.58
N LYS A 93 12.88 2.98 -7.03
CA LYS A 93 11.80 2.09 -7.44
C LYS A 93 11.52 2.24 -8.92
N TYR A 94 11.73 1.19 -9.67
CA TYR A 94 11.45 1.09 -11.09
C TYR A 94 10.25 0.16 -11.31
N LYS A 95 9.19 0.69 -11.91
CA LYS A 95 7.95 -0.06 -12.16
C LYS A 95 7.77 -0.24 -13.65
N VAL A 96 7.79 -1.50 -14.10
CA VAL A 96 7.42 -1.91 -15.45
C VAL A 96 5.97 -2.39 -15.38
N GLN A 97 5.04 -1.43 -15.51
CA GLN A 97 3.60 -1.69 -15.40
C GLN A 97 3.11 -2.69 -16.45
N ASP A 98 3.72 -2.69 -17.65
CA ASP A 98 3.37 -3.58 -18.75
C ASP A 98 3.56 -5.06 -18.43
N LEU A 99 4.48 -5.38 -17.50
CA LEU A 99 4.83 -6.73 -17.07
C LEU A 99 4.53 -6.98 -15.59
N GLY A 100 3.80 -6.09 -14.91
CA GLY A 100 3.53 -6.20 -13.47
C GLY A 100 4.80 -6.32 -12.60
N LEU A 101 5.95 -5.88 -13.13
CA LEU A 101 7.26 -6.02 -12.53
C LEU A 101 7.63 -4.73 -11.81
N SER A 102 8.04 -4.82 -10.56
CA SER A 102 8.60 -3.70 -9.81
C SER A 102 9.94 -4.07 -9.20
N PHE A 103 10.97 -3.34 -9.57
CA PHE A 103 12.29 -3.45 -8.98
C PHE A 103 12.48 -2.29 -7.99
N SER A 104 12.86 -2.57 -6.76
CA SER A 104 13.07 -1.56 -5.75
C SER A 104 14.39 -1.80 -5.05
N GLN A 105 15.29 -0.83 -5.10
CA GLN A 105 16.60 -0.90 -4.50
C GLN A 105 16.73 0.18 -3.44
N LYS A 106 17.00 -0.24 -2.20
CA LYS A 106 17.12 0.62 -1.04
C LYS A 106 18.54 0.55 -0.50
N TRP A 107 19.15 1.71 -0.31
CA TRP A 107 20.49 1.83 0.26
C TRP A 107 20.47 2.83 1.41
N ASN A 108 21.02 2.45 2.55
CA ASN A 108 21.09 3.31 3.73
C ASN A 108 22.54 3.73 4.04
N THR A 109 22.69 4.75 4.89
CA THR A 109 24.01 5.24 5.33
C THR A 109 24.76 4.22 6.21
N ASP A 110 24.05 3.23 6.77
CA ASP A 110 24.64 2.08 7.46
C ASP A 110 25.21 1.01 6.49
N ASN A 111 25.31 1.36 5.21
CA ASN A 111 25.82 0.54 4.12
C ASN A 111 24.99 -0.73 3.82
N THR A 112 23.79 -0.86 4.36
CA THR A 112 22.85 -1.94 4.03
C THR A 112 22.22 -1.70 2.67
N LEU A 113 22.35 -2.68 1.79
CA LEU A 113 21.77 -2.69 0.46
C LEU A 113 20.64 -3.72 0.43
N ALA A 114 19.42 -3.26 0.23
CA ALA A 114 18.24 -4.10 0.09
C ALA A 114 17.69 -4.00 -1.34
N THR A 115 17.48 -5.15 -1.96
CA THR A 115 16.92 -5.27 -3.30
C THR A 115 15.62 -6.05 -3.20
N GLU A 116 14.53 -5.45 -3.63
CA GLU A 116 13.18 -6.01 -3.64
C GLU A 116 12.73 -6.13 -5.10
N ILE A 117 12.36 -7.34 -5.51
CA ILE A 117 11.82 -7.63 -6.84
C ILE A 117 10.39 -8.10 -6.62
N THR A 118 9.41 -7.35 -7.11
CA THR A 118 8.00 -7.71 -7.02
C THR A 118 7.45 -8.04 -8.41
N LEU A 119 6.70 -9.11 -8.49
CA LEU A 119 5.97 -9.59 -9.65
C LEU A 119 4.49 -9.69 -9.28
N GLU A 120 3.65 -8.87 -9.90
CA GLU A 120 2.20 -8.85 -9.69
C GLU A 120 1.49 -9.35 -10.95
N ASP A 121 0.48 -10.19 -10.77
CA ASP A 121 -0.51 -10.60 -11.78
C ASP A 121 0.05 -11.28 -13.05
N GLN A 122 1.33 -11.65 -13.09
CA GLN A 122 1.95 -12.30 -14.25
C GLN A 122 1.67 -13.79 -14.36
N LEU A 123 1.65 -14.52 -13.24
CA LEU A 123 1.39 -15.97 -13.23
C LEU A 123 -0.10 -16.27 -13.06
N ALA A 124 -0.77 -15.51 -12.20
CA ALA A 124 -2.20 -15.61 -11.94
C ALA A 124 -2.72 -14.26 -11.46
N GLN A 125 -3.93 -13.91 -11.85
CA GLN A 125 -4.59 -12.69 -11.40
C GLN A 125 -4.75 -12.71 -9.87
N GLY A 126 -4.26 -11.67 -9.21
CA GLY A 126 -4.20 -11.51 -7.77
C GLY A 126 -2.95 -12.10 -7.11
N LEU A 127 -2.06 -12.77 -7.84
CA LEU A 127 -0.81 -13.29 -7.29
C LEU A 127 0.25 -12.18 -7.26
N LYS A 128 0.84 -11.97 -6.09
CA LYS A 128 1.97 -11.07 -5.85
C LYS A 128 3.13 -11.88 -5.28
N LEU A 129 4.22 -11.96 -6.03
CA LEU A 129 5.47 -12.54 -5.54
C LEU A 129 6.45 -11.41 -5.29
N THR A 130 7.04 -11.36 -4.11
CA THR A 130 8.08 -10.38 -3.78
C THR A 130 9.30 -11.12 -3.27
N PHE A 131 10.44 -10.88 -3.89
CA PHE A 131 11.73 -11.39 -3.48
C PHE A 131 12.57 -10.24 -2.95
N ASP A 132 12.79 -10.22 -1.64
CA ASP A 132 13.67 -9.29 -0.97
C ASP A 132 15.03 -9.95 -0.71
N THR A 133 16.11 -9.24 -0.96
CA THR A 133 17.46 -9.62 -0.56
C THR A 133 18.09 -8.44 0.14
N SER A 134 18.58 -8.63 1.35
CA SER A 134 19.33 -7.64 2.10
C SER A 134 20.77 -8.09 2.28
N PHE A 135 21.68 -7.17 2.03
CA PHE A 135 23.11 -7.38 2.16
C PHE A 135 23.73 -6.26 2.99
N VAL A 136 24.42 -6.63 4.05
CA VAL A 136 25.21 -5.71 4.88
C VAL A 136 26.69 -5.99 4.62
N PRO A 137 27.37 -5.21 3.77
CA PRO A 137 28.78 -5.40 3.45
C PRO A 137 29.67 -5.34 4.68
N ASN A 138 29.38 -4.43 5.61
CA ASN A 138 30.20 -4.21 6.81
C ASN A 138 30.30 -5.45 7.70
N THR A 139 29.28 -6.31 7.73
CA THR A 139 29.25 -7.52 8.56
C THR A 139 29.24 -8.81 7.74
N GLY A 140 29.13 -8.70 6.41
CA GLY A 140 28.90 -9.84 5.51
C GLY A 140 27.52 -10.50 5.67
N LYS A 141 26.65 -9.98 6.54
CA LYS A 141 25.33 -10.58 6.79
C LYS A 141 24.46 -10.46 5.54
N LYS A 142 23.94 -11.60 5.08
CA LYS A 142 22.96 -11.68 4.00
C LYS A 142 21.68 -12.22 4.56
N SER A 143 20.55 -11.64 4.18
CA SER A 143 19.24 -12.24 4.40
C SER A 143 18.43 -12.18 3.12
N GLY A 144 17.61 -13.20 2.92
CA GLY A 144 16.64 -13.26 1.85
C GLY A 144 15.25 -13.33 2.46
N LYS A 145 14.26 -12.69 1.85
CA LYS A 145 12.86 -12.87 2.19
C LYS A 145 12.10 -13.15 0.92
N LEU A 146 11.33 -14.23 0.91
CA LEU A 146 10.44 -14.55 -0.20
C LEU A 146 9.02 -14.39 0.30
N LYS A 147 8.32 -13.36 -0.16
CA LYS A 147 6.93 -13.10 0.14
C LYS A 147 6.06 -13.53 -1.03
N THR A 148 4.98 -14.22 -0.72
CA THR A 148 4.01 -14.69 -1.70
C THR A 148 2.63 -14.31 -1.19
N GLY A 149 1.94 -13.47 -1.93
CA GLY A 149 0.59 -13.02 -1.62
C GLY A 149 -0.35 -13.50 -2.70
N TYR A 150 -1.48 -14.07 -2.33
CA TYR A 150 -2.54 -14.39 -3.26
C TYR A 150 -3.82 -13.71 -2.82
N LYS A 151 -4.32 -12.85 -3.71
CA LYS A 151 -5.51 -12.05 -3.51
C LYS A 151 -6.62 -12.58 -4.40
N ARG A 152 -7.78 -12.78 -3.80
CA ARG A 152 -9.01 -13.11 -4.51
C ARG A 152 -10.16 -12.38 -3.85
N ASP A 153 -11.30 -12.35 -4.51
CA ASP A 153 -12.52 -11.84 -3.90
C ASP A 153 -12.76 -12.60 -2.58
N TYR A 154 -13.08 -11.85 -1.52
CA TYR A 154 -13.29 -12.34 -0.14
C TYR A 154 -12.06 -12.89 0.59
N ILE A 155 -10.93 -13.20 -0.06
CA ILE A 155 -9.80 -13.88 0.59
C ILE A 155 -8.45 -13.28 0.18
N ASN A 156 -7.57 -13.07 1.15
CA ASN A 156 -6.19 -12.69 0.92
C ASN A 156 -5.28 -13.60 1.75
N LEU A 157 -4.45 -14.37 1.07
CA LEU A 157 -3.47 -15.25 1.65
C LEU A 157 -2.08 -14.64 1.48
N GLY A 158 -1.25 -14.75 2.51
CA GLY A 158 0.14 -14.33 2.49
C GLY A 158 1.01 -15.44 3.07
N CYS A 159 2.16 -15.67 2.48
CA CYS A 159 3.20 -16.54 3.00
C CYS A 159 4.55 -15.88 2.76
N ASP A 160 5.24 -15.58 3.85
CA ASP A 160 6.56 -14.95 3.84
C ASP A 160 7.59 -15.91 4.42
N LEU A 161 8.66 -16.18 3.68
CA LEU A 161 9.76 -17.05 4.06
C LEU A 161 10.98 -16.17 4.30
N ASP A 162 11.34 -15.98 5.56
CA ASP A 162 12.50 -15.21 5.97
C ASP A 162 13.71 -16.15 6.12
N PHE A 163 14.68 -16.04 5.23
CA PHE A 163 15.96 -16.73 5.30
C PHE A 163 16.99 -15.81 5.96
N ASP A 164 17.24 -16.03 7.25
CA ASP A 164 18.35 -15.42 7.97
C ASP A 164 19.42 -16.48 8.32
N PHE A 165 20.61 -16.01 8.67
CA PHE A 165 21.75 -16.84 9.06
C PHE A 165 21.46 -17.70 10.31
N ALA A 166 20.47 -17.30 11.12
CA ALA A 166 20.04 -18.04 12.31
C ALA A 166 19.06 -19.19 12.00
N GLY A 167 18.54 -19.27 10.77
CA GLY A 167 17.55 -20.25 10.32
C GLY A 167 16.35 -19.63 9.62
N PRO A 168 15.64 -20.41 8.77
CA PRO A 168 14.46 -19.91 8.08
C PRO A 168 13.27 -19.76 9.03
N THR A 169 12.52 -18.67 8.90
CA THR A 169 11.24 -18.46 9.58
C THR A 169 10.12 -18.41 8.55
N VAL A 170 9.08 -19.22 8.78
CA VAL A 170 7.91 -19.28 7.91
C VAL A 170 6.81 -18.45 8.55
N HIS A 171 6.36 -17.41 7.87
CA HIS A 171 5.20 -16.62 8.23
C HIS A 171 4.07 -16.97 7.28
N ALA A 172 2.89 -17.25 7.82
CA ALA A 172 1.69 -17.41 7.02
C ALA A 172 0.60 -16.50 7.58
N ALA A 173 -0.14 -15.87 6.68
CA ALA A 173 -1.23 -14.98 7.00
C ALA A 173 -2.42 -15.33 6.10
N ALA A 174 -3.61 -15.24 6.65
CA ALA A 174 -4.86 -15.40 5.92
C ALA A 174 -5.84 -14.36 6.42
N VAL A 175 -6.47 -13.63 5.50
CA VAL A 175 -7.52 -12.67 5.80
C VAL A 175 -8.73 -13.01 4.95
N ILE A 176 -9.87 -13.15 5.59
CA ILE A 176 -11.16 -13.38 4.94
C ILE A 176 -12.02 -12.15 5.21
N GLY A 177 -12.70 -11.67 4.18
CA GLY A 177 -13.63 -10.54 4.27
C GLY A 177 -15.01 -10.94 3.81
N TYR A 178 -16.05 -10.61 4.58
CA TYR A 178 -17.45 -10.85 4.20
C TYR A 178 -18.36 -9.76 4.76
N GLU A 179 -19.20 -9.15 3.92
CA GLU A 179 -20.12 -8.04 4.27
C GLU A 179 -19.51 -6.98 5.21
N GLY A 180 -18.29 -6.51 4.90
CA GLY A 180 -17.58 -5.51 5.71
C GLY A 180 -16.80 -6.07 6.91
N TRP A 181 -17.07 -7.30 7.37
CA TRP A 181 -16.25 -7.97 8.37
C TRP A 181 -14.95 -8.47 7.76
N LEU A 182 -13.86 -8.40 8.52
CA LEU A 182 -12.53 -8.88 8.19
C LEU A 182 -12.04 -9.77 9.33
N ALA A 183 -11.71 -11.02 9.04
CA ALA A 183 -11.07 -11.91 10.00
C ALA A 183 -9.69 -12.26 9.47
N GLY A 184 -8.66 -11.86 10.21
CA GLY A 184 -7.26 -12.11 9.92
C GLY A 184 -6.66 -13.10 10.90
N TYR A 185 -5.84 -14.01 10.38
CA TYR A 185 -5.00 -14.89 11.17
C TYR A 185 -3.57 -14.79 10.64
N GLN A 186 -2.61 -14.67 11.55
CA GLN A 186 -1.18 -14.71 11.23
C GLN A 186 -0.47 -15.69 12.16
N MET A 187 0.32 -16.58 11.57
CA MET A 187 1.23 -17.46 12.29
C MET A 187 2.66 -17.26 11.80
N ALA A 188 3.62 -17.42 12.71
CA ALA A 188 5.04 -17.43 12.40
C ALA A 188 5.68 -18.64 13.09
N PHE A 189 6.48 -19.40 12.34
CA PHE A 189 7.17 -20.58 12.82
C PHE A 189 8.68 -20.47 12.55
N ASP A 190 9.46 -20.44 13.63
CA ASP A 190 10.92 -20.45 13.56
C ASP A 190 11.39 -21.92 13.45
N THR A 191 11.90 -22.28 12.27
CA THR A 191 12.30 -23.67 12.00
C THR A 191 13.59 -24.06 12.72
N ALA A 192 14.49 -23.11 13.00
CA ALA A 192 15.73 -23.40 13.71
C ALA A 192 15.50 -23.71 15.18
N LYS A 193 14.50 -23.06 15.80
CA LYS A 193 14.11 -23.34 17.19
C LYS A 193 12.96 -24.32 17.30
N SER A 194 12.38 -24.74 16.17
CA SER A 194 11.17 -25.57 16.11
C SER A 194 10.04 -25.02 17.00
N LYS A 195 9.91 -23.69 17.04
CA LYS A 195 8.98 -23.01 17.94
C LYS A 195 8.06 -22.09 17.16
N LEU A 196 6.78 -22.08 17.56
CA LEU A 196 5.83 -21.08 17.13
C LEU A 196 6.31 -19.70 17.64
N ALA A 197 6.78 -18.87 16.71
CA ALA A 197 7.34 -17.57 17.02
C ALA A 197 6.24 -16.55 17.32
N GLN A 198 5.16 -16.56 16.55
CA GLN A 198 4.02 -15.65 16.73
C GLN A 198 2.71 -16.32 16.30
N ASN A 199 1.63 -15.94 16.98
CA ASN A 199 0.27 -16.28 16.63
C ASN A 199 -0.61 -15.08 16.96
N ASN A 200 -1.10 -14.42 15.93
CA ASN A 200 -1.94 -13.24 16.07
C ASN A 200 -3.25 -13.46 15.33
N PHE A 201 -4.33 -13.00 15.96
CA PHE A 201 -5.65 -12.93 15.38
C PHE A 201 -6.00 -11.45 15.24
N ALA A 202 -6.64 -11.09 14.14
CA ALA A 202 -7.17 -9.76 13.90
C ALA A 202 -8.64 -9.87 13.52
N LEU A 203 -9.48 -9.02 14.10
CA LEU A 203 -10.86 -8.88 13.69
C LEU A 203 -11.10 -7.41 13.32
N GLY A 204 -11.53 -7.18 12.10
CA GLY A 204 -11.86 -5.86 11.59
C GLY A 204 -13.30 -5.77 11.12
N TYR A 205 -13.85 -4.57 11.16
CA TYR A 205 -15.11 -4.24 10.52
C TYR A 205 -14.93 -2.94 9.74
N LYS A 206 -15.20 -2.99 8.45
CA LYS A 206 -15.08 -1.90 7.49
C LYS A 206 -16.46 -1.59 6.93
N ALA A 207 -17.05 -0.47 7.33
CA ALA A 207 -18.32 0.01 6.83
C ALA A 207 -18.21 1.47 6.40
N GLY A 208 -18.55 1.75 5.14
CA GLY A 208 -18.48 3.09 4.55
C GLY A 208 -17.10 3.72 4.75
N ASP A 209 -17.05 4.75 5.60
CA ASP A 209 -15.85 5.55 5.89
C ASP A 209 -15.07 5.09 7.13
N PHE A 210 -15.58 4.11 7.90
CA PHE A 210 -14.98 3.64 9.15
C PHE A 210 -14.32 2.27 9.00
N GLN A 211 -13.13 2.14 9.58
CA GLN A 211 -12.40 0.88 9.70
C GLN A 211 -12.08 0.66 11.18
N LEU A 212 -12.81 -0.24 11.81
CA LEU A 212 -12.51 -0.73 13.16
C LEU A 212 -11.61 -1.95 13.03
N HIS A 213 -10.51 -1.99 13.78
CA HIS A 213 -9.59 -3.13 13.82
C HIS A 213 -9.25 -3.42 15.29
N VAL A 214 -9.35 -4.69 15.70
CA VAL A 214 -8.99 -5.23 17.02
C VAL A 214 -7.96 -6.34 16.83
#